data_AF-X1INB7-F1
#
_entry.id   AF-X1INB7-F1
#
_cell.length_a   1.000
_cell.length_b   1.000
_cell.length_c   1.000
_cell.angle_alpha   90.00
_cell.angle_beta   90.00
_cell.angle_gamma   90.00
#
_symmetry.space_group_name_H-M   'P 1'
#
loop_
_entity.id
_entity.type
_entity.pdbx_description
1 polymer ?
#
loop_
_entity_poly.entity_id
_entity_poly.type
_entity_poly.pdbx_seq_one_letter_code
_entity_poly.pdbx_strand_id
1 'polypeptide(L)' 'MVIKQVKCKKIKKLLQLYLDNALTFGEKQMVEKHLKECSACRAELKSLSPIVKMIESLSEISPPPDFTENVMSKISQVKR' A
#
# COMPACT_ATOMS: atom_id res chain seq x y z
N MET A 1 -30.28 -8.09 -4.25
CA MET A 1 -28.85 -8.16 -3.87
C MET A 1 -28.01 -7.13 -4.65
N VAL A 2 -28.30 -5.80 -4.57
CA VAL A 2 -27.67 -4.81 -5.50
C VAL A 2 -26.88 -3.69 -4.78
N ILE A 3 -27.01 -3.54 -3.46
CA ILE A 3 -26.44 -2.39 -2.73
C ILE A 3 -24.93 -2.56 -2.39
N LYS A 4 -24.37 -3.78 -2.45
CA LYS A 4 -22.93 -4.02 -2.15
C LYS A 4 -21.97 -3.53 -3.26
N GLN A 5 -22.40 -3.39 -4.50
CA GLN A 5 -21.52 -3.09 -5.65
C GLN A 5 -20.82 -1.73 -5.56
N VAL A 6 -21.50 -0.68 -5.08
CA VAL A 6 -20.96 0.69 -5.05
C VAL A 6 -19.89 0.86 -3.97
N LYS A 7 -20.08 0.23 -2.80
CA LYS A 7 -19.09 0.27 -1.71
C LYS A 7 -17.85 -0.57 -2.04
N CYS A 8 -18.03 -1.74 -2.68
CA CYS A 8 -16.92 -2.59 -3.08
C CYS A 8 -15.94 -1.87 -4.03
N LYS A 9 -16.43 -1.10 -5.02
CA LYS A 9 -15.55 -0.34 -5.93
C LYS A 9 -14.65 0.66 -5.20
N LYS A 10 -15.17 1.35 -4.18
CA LYS A 10 -14.36 2.24 -3.35
C LYS A 10 -13.37 1.46 -2.50
N ILE A 11 -13.81 0.39 -1.85
CA ILE A 11 -12.94 -0.45 -1.03
C ILE A 11 -11.80 -1.05 -1.87
N LYS A 12 -12.08 -1.54 -3.08
CA LYS A 12 -11.06 -2.05 -4.01
C LYS A 12 -9.93 -1.05 -4.27
N LYS A 13 -10.24 0.23 -4.46
CA LYS A 13 -9.23 1.28 -4.60
C LYS A 13 -8.43 1.46 -3.31
N LEU A 14 -9.10 1.41 -2.16
CA LEU A 14 -8.45 1.49 -0.85
C LEU A 14 -7.66 0.22 -0.50
N LEU A 15 -7.93 -0.95 -1.10
CA LEU A 15 -7.19 -2.19 -0.82
C LEU A 15 -5.71 -2.08 -1.22
N GLN A 16 -5.40 -1.35 -2.31
CA GLN A 16 -4.02 -1.09 -2.71
C GLN A 16 -3.30 -0.25 -1.63
N LEU A 17 -3.89 0.88 -1.26
CA LEU A 17 -3.40 1.73 -0.17
C LEU A 17 -3.33 1.00 1.18
N TYR A 18 -4.24 0.05 1.42
CA TYR A 18 -4.23 -0.78 2.63
C TYR A 18 -3.01 -1.72 2.66
N LEU A 19 -2.66 -2.31 1.51
CA LEU A 19 -1.47 -3.16 1.37
C LEU A 19 -0.19 -2.34 1.49
N ASP A 20 -0.19 -1.13 0.94
CA ASP A 20 0.94 -0.19 1.03
C ASP A 20 1.05 0.51 2.40
N ASN A 21 0.19 0.17 3.38
CA ASN A 21 0.04 0.85 4.68
C ASN A 21 -0.11 2.39 4.58
N ALA A 22 -0.67 2.88 3.48
CA ALA A 22 -0.83 4.30 3.16
C ALA A 22 -2.23 4.86 3.49
N LEU A 23 -3.08 4.08 4.17
CA LEU A 23 -4.41 4.53 4.60
C LEU A 23 -4.39 5.29 5.92
N THR A 24 -5.29 6.26 6.06
CA THR A 24 -5.57 6.87 7.36
C THR A 24 -6.29 5.88 8.30
N PHE A 25 -6.23 6.14 9.61
CA PHE A 25 -6.86 5.28 10.63
C PHE A 25 -8.36 5.05 10.37
N GLY A 26 -9.09 6.11 9.98
CA GLY A 26 -10.53 6.02 9.69
C GLY A 26 -10.84 5.18 8.45
N GLU A 27 -10.04 5.31 7.40
CA GLU A 27 -10.18 4.50 6.18
C GLU A 27 -9.85 3.04 6.45
N LYS A 28 -8.82 2.77 7.26
CA LYS A 28 -8.44 1.42 7.65
C LYS A 28 -9.57 0.71 8.38
N GLN A 29 -10.19 1.36 9.38
CA GLN A 29 -11.37 0.79 10.06
C GLN A 29 -12.53 0.52 9.10
N MET A 30 -12.78 1.44 8.16
CA MET A 30 -13.84 1.28 7.17
C MET A 30 -13.59 0.05 6.28
N VAL A 31 -12.35 -0.13 5.82
CA VAL A 31 -11.93 -1.30 5.02
C VAL A 31 -12.07 -2.57 5.83
N GLU A 32 -11.56 -2.63 7.06
CA GLU A 32 -11.65 -3.80 7.92
C GLU A 32 -13.10 -4.21 8.22
N LYS A 33 -13.97 -3.23 8.50
CA LYS A 33 -15.41 -3.48 8.70
C LYS A 33 -16.04 -4.06 7.44
N HIS A 34 -15.71 -3.52 6.26
CA HIS A 34 -16.20 -4.05 5.01
C HIS A 34 -15.67 -5.46 4.70
N LEU A 35 -14.40 -5.74 4.98
CA LEU A 35 -13.79 -7.05 4.81
C LEU A 35 -14.42 -8.12 5.71
N LYS A 36 -15.02 -7.74 6.85
CA LYS A 36 -15.80 -8.65 7.70
C LYS A 36 -17.13 -9.06 7.05
N GLU A 37 -17.78 -8.14 6.34
CA GLU A 37 -19.11 -8.35 5.76
C GLU A 37 -19.10 -8.77 4.28
N CYS A 38 -17.98 -8.58 3.58
CA CYS A 38 -17.85 -8.80 2.14
C CYS A 38 -16.76 -9.83 1.81
N SER A 39 -17.19 -11.05 1.50
CA SER A 39 -16.30 -12.14 1.06
C SER A 39 -15.60 -11.84 -0.27
N ALA A 40 -16.24 -11.12 -1.19
CA ALA A 40 -15.66 -10.77 -2.49
C ALA A 40 -14.43 -9.86 -2.35
N CYS A 41 -14.51 -8.80 -1.54
CA CYS A 41 -13.37 -7.91 -1.28
C CYS A 41 -12.27 -8.63 -0.48
N ARG A 42 -12.63 -9.57 0.39
CA ARG A 42 -11.66 -10.41 1.10
C ARG A 42 -10.90 -11.34 0.16
N ALA A 43 -11.60 -11.96 -0.79
CA ALA A 43 -10.97 -12.81 -1.80
C ALA A 43 -9.98 -12.00 -2.66
N GLU A 44 -10.36 -10.79 -3.06
CA GLU A 44 -9.51 -9.90 -3.83
C GLU A 44 -8.26 -9.44 -3.06
N LEU A 45 -8.42 -9.04 -1.79
CA LEU A 45 -7.27 -8.76 -0.91
C LEU A 45 -6.33 -9.99 -0.82
N LYS A 46 -6.90 -11.20 -0.68
CA LYS A 46 -6.13 -12.45 -0.62
C LYS A 46 -5.41 -12.76 -1.93
N SER A 47 -5.98 -12.38 -3.08
CA SER A 47 -5.33 -12.50 -4.39
C SER A 47 -4.19 -11.48 -4.58
N LEU A 48 -4.29 -10.29 -3.99
CA LEU A 48 -3.27 -9.24 -4.09
C LEU A 48 -2.11 -9.42 -3.08
N SER A 49 -2.39 -9.92 -1.88
CA SER A 49 -1.38 -10.16 -0.83
C SER A 49 -0.13 -10.93 -1.26
N PRO A 50 -0.21 -12.05 -2.04
CA PRO A 50 0.99 -12.77 -2.47
C PRO A 50 1.86 -11.95 -3.44
N ILE A 51 1.27 -11.05 -4.23
CA ILE A 51 2.01 -10.18 -5.16
C ILE A 51 2.89 -9.22 -4.36
N VAL A 52 2.33 -8.59 -3.32
CA VAL A 52 3.06 -7.68 -2.43
C VAL A 52 4.17 -8.42 -1.69
N LYS A 53 3.87 -9.60 -1.12
CA LYS A 53 4.90 -10.43 -0.47
C LYS A 53 6.02 -10.85 -1.40
N MET A 54 5.72 -11.12 -2.67
CA MET A 54 6.74 -11.46 -3.66
C MET A 54 7.66 -10.28 -3.93
N ILE A 55 7.12 -9.06 -4.01
CA ILE A 55 7.89 -7.83 -4.15
C ILE A 55 8.72 -7.55 -2.89
N GLU A 56 8.14 -7.68 -1.69
CA GLU A 56 8.87 -7.52 -0.41
C GLU A 56 9.95 -8.58 -0.21
N SER A 57 9.79 -9.78 -0.79
CA SER A 57 10.81 -10.84 -0.75
C SER A 57 11.98 -10.60 -1.69
N LEU A 58 11.87 -9.63 -2.61
CA LEU A 58 13.03 -9.17 -3.36
C LEU A 58 13.96 -8.49 -2.35
N SER A 59 15.21 -8.96 -2.29
CA SER A 59 16.23 -8.41 -1.39
C SER A 59 16.21 -6.90 -1.43
N GLU A 60 16.15 -6.26 -0.25
CA GLU A 60 16.37 -4.83 -0.15
C GLU A 60 17.70 -4.51 -0.83
N ILE A 61 17.63 -3.70 -1.88
CA ILE A 61 18.82 -3.17 -2.52
C ILE A 61 19.43 -2.16 -1.55
N SER A 62 20.49 -2.58 -0.85
CA SER A 62 21.26 -1.65 -0.04
C SER A 62 21.79 -0.56 -0.97
N PRO A 63 21.57 0.73 -0.67
CA PRO A 63 22.20 1.79 -1.42
C PRO A 63 23.73 1.63 -1.32
N PRO A 64 24.50 2.03 -2.34
CA PRO A 64 25.95 2.03 -2.26
C PRO A 64 26.40 2.90 -1.07
N PRO A 65 27.53 2.57 -0.42
CA PRO A 65 27.99 3.24 0.80
C PRO A 65 28.10 4.77 0.63
N ASP A 66 28.44 5.23 -0.57
CA ASP A 66 28.61 6.66 -0.87
C ASP A 66 27.30 7.37 -1.25
N PHE A 67 26.15 6.67 -1.26
CA PHE A 67 24.87 7.23 -1.72
C PHE A 67 24.44 8.42 -0.86
N THR A 68 24.50 8.27 0.47
CA THR A 68 24.15 9.35 1.41
C THR A 68 25.06 10.56 1.25
N GLU A 69 26.36 10.34 1.11
CA GLU A 69 27.34 11.41 0.94
C GLU A 69 27.15 12.17 -0.37
N ASN A 70 26.92 11.45 -1.47
CA ASN A 70 26.62 12.02 -2.78
C ASN A 70 25.32 12.84 -2.79
N VAL A 71 24.27 12.36 -2.13
CA VAL A 71 22.99 13.07 -2.00
C VAL A 71 23.14 14.33 -1.16
N MET A 72 23.77 14.23 0.02
CA MET A 72 23.98 15.37 0.92
C MET A 72 24.88 16.45 0.30
N SER A 73 25.92 16.04 -0.44
CA SER A 73 26.78 16.96 -1.18
C SER A 73 25.97 17.78 -2.20
N LYS A 74 25.10 17.14 -2.97
CA LYS A 74 24.23 17.85 -3.93
C LYS A 74 23.20 18.76 -3.28
N ILE A 75 22.58 18.34 -2.16
CA ILE A 75 21.59 19.17 -1.43
C ILE A 75 22.26 20.45 -0.89
N SER A 76 23.48 20.35 -0.39
CA SER A 76 24.22 21.50 0.14
C SER A 76 24.54 22.56 -0.93
N GLN A 77 24.68 22.15 -2.19
CA GLN A 77 24.93 23.05 -3.33
C GLN A 77 23.68 23.71 -3.90
N VAL A 78 22.49 23.19 -3.56
CA VAL A 78 21.20 23.74 -4.01
C VAL A 78 20.65 24.79 -3.03
N LYS A 79 21.38 25.13 -1.95
CA LYS A 79 21.09 26.32 -1.14
C LYS A 79 21.32 27.59 -2.00
N ARG A 80 20.26 28.10 -2.61
CA ARG A 80 20.17 29.45 -3.16
C ARG A 80 18.84 30.09 -2.81
#